data_AF-I8XIW9-F1
#
_entry.id   AF-I8XIW9-F1
#
_cell.length_a   1.000
_cell.length_b   1.000
_cell.length_c   1.000
_cell.angle_alpha   90.00
_cell.angle_beta   90.00
_cell.angle_gamma   90.00
#
_symmetry.space_group_name_H-M   'P 1'
#
loop_
_entity.id
_entity.type
_entity.pdbx_description
1 polymer ?
#
loop_
_entity_poly.entity_id
_entity_poly.type
_entity_poly.pdbx_seq_one_letter_code
_entity_poly.pdbx_strand_id
1 'polypeptide(L)'
;MDIKDRIKMIMDHEQMTAAAFAESIGVAQATISHTLGDRNKYPSTDFIMRLHEKYNHISLDWLLTGKGNMMEGEENIIKEEQNYPLFASENPKNPANGTSAPENRKEIALESTQYTPKEVVRQEIIYKERPPRKITEIRIFFDDNTYETFRPEK
;
A
#
# COMPACT_ATOMS: atom_id res chain seq x y z
N MET A 1 7.91 11.15 16.01
CA MET A 1 8.43 10.27 14.95
C MET A 1 7.45 10.28 13.81
N ASP A 2 7.86 10.76 12.65
CA ASP A 2 6.99 10.80 11.47
C ASP A 2 6.97 9.44 10.77
N ILE A 3 5.96 9.24 9.92
CA ILE A 3 5.85 8.01 9.12
C ILE A 3 7.04 7.81 8.19
N LYS A 4 7.63 8.90 7.68
CA LYS A 4 8.86 8.85 6.86
C LYS A 4 10.04 8.25 7.63
N ASP A 5 10.15 8.55 8.93
CA ASP A 5 11.23 8.04 9.77
C ASP A 5 11.02 6.54 10.04
N ARG A 6 9.75 6.13 10.23
CA ARG A 6 9.40 4.70 10.36
C ARG A 6 9.67 3.93 9.08
N ILE A 7 9.35 4.47 7.90
CA ILE A 7 9.68 3.82 6.62
C ILE A 7 11.20 3.70 6.44
N LYS A 8 11.98 4.68 6.89
CA LYS A 8 13.45 4.57 6.93
C LYS A 8 13.93 3.45 7.85
N MET A 9 13.37 3.34 9.05
CA MET A 9 13.70 2.23 9.96
C MET A 9 13.43 0.86 9.31
N ILE A 10 12.35 0.73 8.55
CA ILE A 10 12.05 -0.51 7.81
C ILE A 10 13.13 -0.78 6.76
N MET A 11 13.51 0.24 5.97
CA MET A 11 14.58 0.07 4.97
C MET A 11 15.93 -0.28 5.61
N ASP A 12 16.26 0.32 6.74
CA ASP A 12 17.49 0.07 7.49
C ASP A 12 17.50 -1.35 8.08
N HIS A 13 16.36 -1.81 8.60
CA HIS A 13 16.17 -3.17 9.11
C HIS A 13 16.38 -4.22 8.01
N GLU A 14 15.80 -3.99 6.82
CA GLU A 14 15.93 -4.88 5.68
C GLU A 14 17.28 -4.74 4.94
N GLN A 15 18.12 -3.78 5.35
CA GLN A 15 19.40 -3.45 4.70
C GLN A 15 19.26 -3.13 3.20
N MET A 16 18.17 -2.47 2.83
CA MET A 16 17.83 -2.20 1.43
C MET A 16 18.06 -0.74 1.06
N THR A 17 18.51 -0.52 -0.18
CA THR A 17 18.50 0.83 -0.77
C THR A 17 17.07 1.23 -1.15
N ALA A 18 16.80 2.54 -1.23
CA ALA A 18 15.47 3.06 -1.62
C ALA A 18 14.98 2.50 -2.97
N ALA A 19 15.91 2.22 -3.89
CA ALA A 19 15.63 1.59 -5.17
C ALA A 19 15.13 0.15 -5.02
N ALA A 20 15.88 -0.66 -4.26
CA ALA A 20 15.54 -2.07 -4.02
C ALA A 20 14.23 -2.20 -3.21
N PHE A 21 13.99 -1.29 -2.27
CA PHE A 21 12.74 -1.23 -1.50
C PHE A 21 11.53 -0.84 -2.37
N ALA A 22 11.71 0.04 -3.35
CA ALA A 22 10.65 0.33 -4.32
C ALA A 22 10.27 -0.93 -5.13
N GLU A 23 11.29 -1.66 -5.58
CA GLU A 23 11.11 -2.91 -6.32
C GLU A 23 10.46 -4.02 -5.49
N SER A 24 10.82 -4.15 -4.21
CA SER A 24 10.23 -5.19 -3.33
C SER A 24 8.74 -4.99 -3.10
N ILE A 25 8.29 -3.73 -2.95
CA ILE A 25 6.87 -3.37 -2.76
C ILE A 25 6.13 -3.25 -4.11
N GLY A 26 6.85 -3.27 -5.23
CA GLY A 26 6.26 -3.14 -6.57
C GLY A 26 5.76 -1.73 -6.88
N VAL A 27 6.47 -0.71 -6.40
CA VAL A 27 6.15 0.70 -6.64
C VAL A 27 7.28 1.39 -7.40
N ALA A 28 6.98 2.49 -8.10
CA ALA A 28 8.00 3.27 -8.77
C ALA A 28 8.97 3.92 -7.76
N GLN A 29 10.25 4.01 -8.10
CA GLN A 29 11.27 4.68 -7.26
C GLN A 29 10.92 6.14 -6.95
N ALA A 30 10.18 6.81 -7.85
CA ALA A 30 9.64 8.14 -7.62
C ALA A 30 8.69 8.19 -6.41
N THR A 31 7.88 7.16 -6.19
CA THR A 31 6.95 7.07 -5.05
C THR A 31 7.70 7.02 -3.73
N ILE A 32 8.80 6.27 -3.65
CA ILE A 32 9.67 6.25 -2.46
C ILE A 32 10.30 7.62 -2.24
N SER A 33 10.82 8.26 -3.30
CA SER A 33 11.41 9.60 -3.21
C SER A 33 10.40 10.65 -2.74
N HIS A 34 9.15 10.56 -3.18
CA HIS A 34 8.05 11.42 -2.73
C HIS A 34 7.63 11.15 -1.29
N THR A 35 7.70 9.89 -0.83
CA THR A 35 7.34 9.48 0.53
C THR A 35 8.41 9.85 1.56
N LEU A 36 9.68 9.80 1.16
CA LEU A 36 10.82 10.19 2.00
C LEU A 36 11.09 11.71 2.00
N GLY A 37 10.51 12.45 1.06
CA GLY A 37 10.67 13.89 0.94
C GLY A 37 9.82 14.68 1.93
N ASP A 38 10.23 15.91 2.23
CA ASP A 38 9.57 16.78 3.24
C ASP A 38 8.17 17.29 2.83
N ARG A 39 7.75 17.07 1.58
CA ARG A 39 6.53 17.70 1.04
C ARG A 39 5.26 16.87 1.21
N ASN A 40 5.35 15.60 1.60
CA ASN A 40 4.17 14.76 1.79
C ASN A 40 4.20 14.08 3.16
N LYS A 41 3.21 14.38 4.00
CA LYS A 41 3.17 13.89 5.39
C LYS A 41 2.74 12.42 5.47
N TYR A 42 2.02 11.90 4.47
CA TYR A 42 1.51 10.53 4.45
C TYR A 42 1.58 9.91 3.05
N PRO A 43 2.14 8.70 2.88
CA PRO A 43 2.09 7.96 1.63
C PRO A 43 0.65 7.57 1.26
N SER A 44 0.44 7.16 0.00
CA SER A 44 -0.86 6.66 -0.44
C SER A 44 -1.26 5.39 0.32
N THR A 45 -2.56 5.18 0.53
CA THR A 45 -3.07 3.95 1.17
C THR A 45 -2.62 2.69 0.44
N ASP A 46 -2.60 2.73 -0.89
CA ASP A 46 -2.14 1.64 -1.75
C ASP A 46 -0.65 1.28 -1.48
N PHE A 47 0.19 2.26 -1.19
CA PHE A 47 1.57 2.01 -0.77
C PHE A 47 1.64 1.28 0.57
N ILE A 48 0.85 1.73 1.55
CA ILE A 48 0.83 1.14 2.89
C ILE A 48 0.32 -0.31 2.83
N MET A 49 -0.72 -0.57 2.02
CA MET A 49 -1.25 -1.92 1.83
C MET A 49 -0.20 -2.86 1.24
N ARG A 50 0.45 -2.47 0.13
CA ARG A 50 1.51 -3.30 -0.48
C ARG A 50 2.70 -3.52 0.45
N LEU A 51 3.06 -2.52 1.24
CA LEU A 51 4.13 -2.63 2.23
C LEU A 51 3.77 -3.69 3.28
N HIS A 52 2.55 -3.64 3.83
CA HIS A 52 2.09 -4.63 4.82
C HIS A 52 1.95 -6.04 4.22
N GLU A 53 1.51 -6.16 2.96
CA GLU A 53 1.47 -7.44 2.25
C GLU A 53 2.86 -8.06 2.08
N LYS A 54 3.88 -7.24 1.82
CA LYS A 54 5.27 -7.71 1.66
C LYS A 54 5.97 -7.96 2.99
N TYR A 55 5.75 -7.10 3.96
CA TYR A 55 6.39 -7.14 5.27
C TYR A 55 5.36 -7.39 6.35
N ASN A 56 4.81 -8.61 6.33
CA ASN A 56 3.77 -9.06 7.28
C ASN A 56 4.25 -9.13 8.75
N HIS A 57 5.56 -9.05 8.98
CA HIS A 57 6.13 -9.01 10.31
C HIS A 57 6.12 -7.61 10.93
N ILE A 58 5.79 -6.58 10.15
CA ILE A 58 5.76 -5.18 10.59
C ILE A 58 4.35 -4.83 11.03
N SER A 59 4.21 -4.32 12.25
CA SER A 59 2.91 -3.88 12.76
C SER A 59 2.39 -2.67 11.98
N LEU A 60 1.20 -2.82 11.41
CA LEU A 60 0.50 -1.73 10.73
C LEU A 60 0.14 -0.59 11.70
N ASP A 61 -0.22 -0.93 12.94
CA ASP A 61 -0.57 0.07 13.96
C ASP A 61 0.64 0.94 14.31
N TRP A 62 1.82 0.33 14.47
CA TRP A 62 3.07 1.07 14.65
C TRP A 62 3.41 1.96 13.46
N LEU A 63 3.28 1.44 12.23
CA LEU A 63 3.58 2.21 11.03
C LEU A 63 2.67 3.46 10.90
N LEU A 64 1.39 3.33 11.23
CA LEU A 64 0.42 4.42 11.10
C LEU A 64 0.45 5.39 12.29
N THR A 65 0.39 4.86 13.50
CA THR A 65 0.21 5.66 14.73
C THR A 65 1.54 6.04 15.38
N GLY A 66 2.61 5.29 15.11
CA GLY A 66 3.90 5.43 15.78
C GLY A 66 3.91 4.92 17.22
N LYS A 67 2.89 4.16 17.64
CA LYS A 67 2.79 3.57 18.97
C LYS A 67 3.03 2.05 18.89
N GLY A 68 3.50 1.44 19.98
CA GLY A 68 3.81 0.02 20.02
C GLY A 68 5.18 -0.31 19.42
N ASN A 69 5.40 -1.58 19.09
CA ASN A 69 6.66 -2.08 18.53
C ASN A 69 6.57 -2.23 17.02
N MET A 70 7.73 -2.12 16.36
CA MET A 70 7.84 -2.25 14.91
C MET A 70 7.42 -3.63 14.43
N MET A 71 7.78 -4.69 15.16
CA MET A 71 7.47 -6.05 14.78
C MET A 71 6.29 -6.65 15.54
N GLU A 72 5.40 -7.32 14.82
CA GLU A 72 4.37 -8.20 15.38
C GLU A 72 5.03 -9.50 15.87
N GLY A 73 5.57 -9.47 17.08
CA GLY A 73 6.21 -10.67 17.66
C GLY A 73 7.12 -10.43 18.85
N GLU A 74 7.62 -9.22 19.06
CA GLU A 74 8.57 -8.94 20.14
C GLU A 74 7.92 -8.92 21.55
N GLU A 75 6.59 -8.91 21.65
CA GLU A 75 5.86 -8.95 22.95
C GLU A 75 5.15 -10.28 23.26
N ASN A 76 5.17 -11.28 22.37
CA ASN A 76 4.45 -12.55 22.62
C ASN A 76 5.32 -13.66 23.23
N ILE A 77 6.47 -13.34 23.81
CA ILE A 77 7.22 -14.31 24.64
C ILE A 77 6.85 -14.18 26.13
N ILE A 78 6.22 -13.08 26.56
CA ILE A 78 5.86 -12.90 27.98
C ILE A 78 4.52 -12.20 28.11
N LYS A 79 3.42 -12.92 27.82
CA LYS A 79 2.21 -12.97 28.65
C LYS A 79 1.12 -13.80 27.95
N GLU A 80 0.48 -14.63 28.77
CA GLU A 80 -0.77 -15.34 28.53
C GLU A 80 -0.68 -16.70 27.82
N GLU A 81 -0.12 -17.67 28.57
CA GLU A 81 -0.78 -18.97 28.75
C GLU A 81 -2.25 -18.73 29.19
N GLN A 82 -3.16 -18.54 28.23
CA GLN A 82 -4.57 -18.81 28.46
C GLN A 82 -4.94 -20.07 27.70
N ASN A 83 -4.83 -21.15 28.47
CA ASN A 83 -5.32 -22.48 28.23
C ASN A 83 -6.80 -22.45 27.77
N TYR A 84 -7.04 -22.50 26.46
CA TYR A 84 -8.34 -22.85 25.91
C TYR A 84 -8.37 -24.37 25.68
N PRO A 85 -9.10 -25.16 26.48
CA PRO A 85 -9.29 -26.57 26.17
C PRO A 85 -10.20 -26.68 24.93
N LEU A 86 -9.58 -26.99 23.79
CA LEU A 86 -10.26 -27.23 22.51
C LEU A 86 -11.21 -28.45 22.54
N PHE A 87 -11.25 -29.19 23.66
CA PHE A 87 -12.12 -30.35 23.87
C PHE A 87 -12.58 -30.41 25.32
N ALA A 88 -13.66 -29.71 25.66
CA ALA A 88 -14.36 -29.92 26.92
C ALA A 88 -15.87 -30.10 26.68
N SER A 89 -16.35 -31.23 27.19
CA SER A 89 -17.75 -31.67 27.31
C SER A 89 -18.48 -32.09 26.04
N GLU A 90 -18.29 -33.37 25.71
CA GLU A 90 -19.39 -34.27 25.37
C GLU A 90 -20.63 -33.96 26.22
N ASN A 91 -21.76 -33.66 25.58
CA ASN A 91 -23.06 -33.80 26.22
C ASN A 91 -23.96 -34.62 25.28
N PRO A 92 -24.21 -35.91 25.58
CA PRO A 92 -25.07 -36.74 24.76
C PRO A 92 -26.52 -36.57 25.22
N LYS A 93 -27.35 -35.89 24.42
CA LYS A 93 -28.80 -36.09 24.31
C LYS A 93 -29.42 -35.04 23.39
N ASN A 94 -29.73 -35.44 22.17
CA ASN A 94 -30.99 -35.00 21.56
C ASN A 94 -31.52 -36.12 20.66
N PRO A 95 -32.69 -36.72 20.94
CA PRO A 95 -33.25 -37.75 20.10
C PRO A 95 -33.75 -37.13 18.78
N ALA A 96 -33.46 -37.82 17.68
CA ALA A 96 -34.04 -37.53 16.38
C ALA A 96 -35.56 -37.68 16.44
N ASN A 97 -36.30 -36.67 15.96
CA ASN A 97 -37.63 -36.84 15.37
C ASN A 97 -38.06 -35.60 14.61
N GLY A 98 -38.56 -35.83 13.39
CA GLY A 98 -39.70 -35.07 12.84
C GLY A 98 -39.37 -33.94 11.88
N THR A 99 -39.48 -34.26 10.59
CA THR A 99 -39.75 -33.33 9.48
C THR A 99 -40.83 -32.31 9.82
N SER A 100 -40.53 -31.02 9.65
CA SER A 100 -41.52 -30.02 9.26
C SER A 100 -40.88 -29.03 8.29
N ALA A 101 -41.48 -28.93 7.10
CA ALA A 101 -41.04 -28.05 6.04
C ALA A 101 -41.11 -26.58 6.48
N PRO A 102 -40.11 -25.73 6.20
CA PRO A 102 -40.22 -24.30 6.44
C PRO A 102 -41.11 -23.68 5.36
N GLU A 103 -42.41 -23.62 5.63
CA GLU A 103 -43.43 -22.96 4.80
C GLU A 103 -43.43 -21.43 5.01
N ASN A 104 -42.25 -20.80 4.90
CA ASN A 104 -42.11 -19.34 4.97
C ASN A 104 -40.94 -18.84 4.11
N ARG A 105 -40.95 -19.21 2.83
CA ARG A 105 -40.22 -18.45 1.80
C ARG A 105 -41.26 -17.73 0.94
N LYS A 106 -41.70 -16.56 1.39
CA LYS A 106 -42.29 -15.58 0.45
C LYS A 106 -41.15 -15.08 -0.42
N GLU A 107 -41.04 -15.66 -1.61
CA GLU A 107 -40.11 -15.22 -2.64
C GLU A 107 -40.54 -13.82 -3.09
N ILE A 108 -39.81 -12.80 -2.65
CA ILE A 108 -39.96 -11.45 -3.19
C ILE A 108 -39.34 -11.51 -4.59
N ALA A 109 -40.18 -11.37 -5.63
CA ALA A 109 -39.72 -11.26 -7.00
C ALA A 109 -38.75 -10.07 -7.09
N LEU A 110 -37.52 -10.35 -7.54
CA LEU A 110 -36.53 -9.33 -7.84
C LEU A 110 -37.09 -8.46 -8.97
N GLU A 111 -37.42 -7.20 -8.69
CA GLU A 111 -37.70 -6.25 -9.76
C GLU A 111 -36.45 -6.18 -10.65
N SER A 112 -36.63 -6.45 -11.93
CA SER A 112 -35.56 -6.36 -12.91
C SER A 112 -35.12 -4.91 -13.01
N THR A 113 -33.97 -4.60 -12.40
CA THR A 113 -33.27 -3.33 -12.64
C THR A 113 -33.14 -3.15 -14.15
N GLN A 114 -33.80 -2.14 -14.71
CA GLN A 114 -33.61 -1.74 -16.10
C GLN A 114 -32.21 -1.16 -16.22
N TYR A 115 -31.24 -2.02 -16.55
CA TYR A 115 -29.90 -1.59 -16.92
C TYR A 115 -29.98 -0.86 -18.25
N THR A 116 -29.95 0.47 -18.21
CA THR A 116 -29.61 1.26 -19.38
C THR A 116 -28.11 1.09 -19.65
N PRO A 117 -27.70 0.64 -20.85
CA PRO A 117 -26.29 0.55 -21.19
C PRO A 117 -25.69 1.95 -21.11
N LYS A 118 -24.80 2.17 -20.14
CA LYS A 118 -24.06 3.43 -20.04
C LYS A 118 -23.10 3.48 -21.22
N GLU A 119 -23.34 4.44 -22.11
CA GLU A 119 -22.55 4.62 -23.32
C GLU A 119 -21.07 4.74 -22.96
N VAL A 120 -20.25 3.84 -23.51
CA VAL A 120 -18.81 3.83 -23.28
C VAL A 120 -18.23 5.06 -23.95
N VAL A 121 -17.97 6.10 -23.16
CA VAL A 121 -17.24 7.29 -23.59
C VAL A 121 -15.83 6.86 -23.96
N ARG A 122 -15.58 6.70 -25.27
CA ARG A 122 -14.25 6.44 -25.81
C ARG A 122 -13.44 7.73 -25.69
N GLN A 123 -12.64 7.86 -24.64
CA GLN A 123 -11.62 8.90 -24.58
C GLN A 123 -10.51 8.53 -25.57
N GLU A 124 -10.50 9.20 -26.72
CA GLU A 124 -9.37 9.18 -27.63
C GLU A 124 -8.16 9.81 -26.93
N ILE A 125 -7.14 8.99 -26.70
CA ILE A 125 -5.87 9.44 -26.12
C ILE A 125 -5.14 10.22 -27.22
N ILE A 126 -5.35 11.53 -27.29
CA ILE A 126 -4.62 12.39 -28.22
C ILE A 126 -3.17 12.47 -27.73
N TYR A 127 -2.29 11.67 -28.34
CA TYR A 127 -0.85 11.75 -28.14
C TYR A 127 -0.34 13.02 -28.84
N LYS A 128 -0.26 14.13 -28.10
CA LYS A 128 0.47 15.31 -28.56
C LYS A 128 1.96 15.03 -28.42
N GLU A 129 2.58 14.58 -29.51
CA GLU A 129 4.03 14.53 -29.62
C GLU A 129 4.61 15.90 -29.27
N ARG A 130 5.38 15.95 -28.18
CA ARG A 130 6.12 17.17 -27.85
C ARG A 130 7.27 17.29 -28.86
N PRO A 131 7.45 18.45 -29.50
CA PRO A 131 8.54 18.63 -30.44
C PRO A 131 9.88 18.36 -29.73
N PRO A 132 10.88 17.83 -30.45
CA PRO A 132 12.18 17.53 -29.89
C PRO A 132 12.78 18.78 -29.26
N ARG A 133 13.20 18.68 -27.99
CA ARG A 133 13.82 19.79 -27.27
C ARG A 133 15.22 20.04 -27.83
N LYS A 134 15.52 21.29 -28.12
CA LYS A 134 16.88 21.72 -28.49
C LYS A 134 17.53 22.37 -27.29
N ILE A 135 18.79 22.03 -27.05
CA ILE A 135 19.60 22.71 -26.03
C ILE A 135 19.85 24.13 -26.52
N THR A 136 19.46 25.13 -25.74
CA THR A 136 19.66 26.55 -26.09
C THR A 136 20.94 27.12 -25.48
N GLU A 137 21.30 26.67 -24.27
CA GLU A 137 22.47 27.15 -23.54
C GLU A 137 22.89 26.07 -22.53
N ILE A 138 24.18 25.83 -22.40
CA ILE A 138 24.79 25.04 -21.32
C ILE A 138 25.71 25.97 -20.55
N ARG A 139 25.59 26.02 -19.22
CA ARG A 139 26.50 26.77 -18.34
C ARG A 139 27.22 25.82 -17.40
N ILE A 140 28.55 25.80 -17.48
CA ILE A 140 29.43 24.99 -16.63
C ILE A 140 29.99 25.91 -15.55
N PHE A 141 29.84 25.54 -14.28
CA PHE A 141 30.38 26.28 -13.15
C PHE A 141 31.61 25.56 -12.60
N PHE A 142 32.65 26.32 -12.29
CA PHE A 142 33.89 25.82 -11.70
C PHE A 142 33.91 26.10 -10.18
N ASP A 143 34.86 25.48 -9.50
CA ASP A 143 35.05 25.59 -8.05
C ASP A 143 35.61 26.95 -7.60
N ASP A 144 36.17 27.72 -8.53
CA ASP A 144 36.64 29.10 -8.35
C ASP A 144 35.55 30.17 -8.56
N ASN A 145 34.28 29.75 -8.58
CA ASN A 145 33.11 30.59 -8.87
C ASN A 145 33.07 31.17 -10.30
N THR A 146 33.91 30.70 -11.23
CA THR A 146 33.81 31.07 -12.65
C THR A 146 32.82 30.19 -13.40
N TYR A 147 32.42 30.61 -14.60
CA TYR A 147 31.56 29.80 -15.46
C TYR A 147 31.91 29.94 -16.95
N GLU A 148 31.68 28.87 -17.70
CA GLU A 148 31.72 28.85 -19.15
C GLU A 148 30.32 28.63 -19.72
N THR A 149 29.98 29.36 -20.78
CA THR A 149 28.68 29.28 -21.45
C THR A 149 28.85 28.77 -22.87
N PHE A 150 28.22 27.63 -23.18
CA PHE A 150 28.17 27.07 -24.52
C PHE A 150 26.80 27.32 -25.13
N ARG A 151 26.81 28.01 -26.28
CA ARG A 151 25.65 28.15 -27.15
C ARG A 151 25.94 27.38 -28.43
N PRO A 152 25.12 26.38 -28.81
CA PRO A 152 25.32 25.71 -30.08
C PRO A 152 25.17 26.76 -31.20
N GLU A 153 26.20 26.89 -32.05
CA GLU A 153 26.10 27.74 -33.24
C GLU A 153 24.97 27.24 -34.15
N LYS A 154 24.36 28.21 -34.84
CA LYS A 154 23.06 28.08 -35.51
C LYS A 154 23.07 27.14 -36.70
#